data_AF-A0A2N2STR3-F1
#
_entry.id   AF-A0A2N2STR3-F1
#
_cell.length_a   1.000
_cell.length_b   1.000
_cell.length_c   1.000
_cell.angle_alpha   90.00
_cell.angle_beta   90.00
_cell.angle_gamma   90.00
#
_symmetry.space_group_name_H-M   'P 1'
#
loop_
_entity.id
_entity.type
_entity.pdbx_description
1 polymer ?
#
loop_
_entity_poly.entity_id
_entity_poly.type
_entity_poly.pdbx_seq_one_letter_code
_entity_poly.pdbx_strand_id
1 'polypeptide(L)'
;MGGGMKFQKDGRSLTLESEEEVAEFNKLVDLAKSLKDKQHTRAEKVFKIFIDGNEVVDFDDENDSASISANLWCNEMDAMINQHLDHRSISDFVGLIVKNHVKALQVSNAYKRHAENRSMKADVFVWLDANMVKFRSMDSAAEAITKQQPIAFRTAREWAGEWKKLRSTGTP
;
A
#
# COMPACT_ATOMS: atom_id res chain seq x y z
N MET A 1 -29.83 31.91 29.53
CA MET A 1 -30.26 30.86 28.60
C MET A 1 -29.09 29.90 28.45
N GLY A 2 -29.04 28.83 29.24
CA GLY A 2 -27.96 27.83 29.17
C GLY A 2 -28.22 26.87 28.02
N GLY A 3 -27.37 26.90 26.99
CA GLY A 3 -27.44 25.96 25.87
C GLY A 3 -26.77 24.65 26.25
N GLY A 4 -27.54 23.66 26.72
CA GLY A 4 -27.04 22.32 27.02
C GLY A 4 -26.61 21.55 25.78
N MET A 5 -25.59 20.68 25.91
CA MET A 5 -25.05 19.87 24.82
C MET A 5 -25.76 18.51 24.78
N LYS A 6 -26.36 18.17 23.63
CA LYS A 6 -27.08 16.90 23.41
C LYS A 6 -26.26 15.96 22.53
N PHE A 7 -26.01 14.76 23.03
CA PHE A 7 -25.39 13.67 22.28
C PHE A 7 -26.40 12.55 22.03
N GLN A 8 -26.43 12.04 20.80
CA GLN A 8 -27.35 10.97 20.41
C GLN A 8 -26.59 9.90 19.63
N LYS A 9 -26.58 8.66 20.13
CA LYS A 9 -26.00 7.50 19.45
C LYS A 9 -26.80 6.25 19.80
N ASP A 10 -27.14 5.44 18.79
CA ASP A 10 -27.84 4.15 18.93
C ASP A 10 -29.12 4.23 19.80
N GLY A 11 -29.93 5.27 19.60
CA GLY A 11 -31.21 5.45 20.29
C GLY A 11 -31.10 5.94 21.75
N ARG A 12 -29.88 6.11 22.29
CA ARG A 12 -29.66 6.71 23.62
C ARG A 12 -29.30 8.18 23.47
N SER A 13 -29.98 9.02 24.24
CA SER A 13 -29.72 10.46 24.31
C SER A 13 -29.13 10.80 25.67
N LEU A 14 -27.99 11.50 25.69
CA LEU A 14 -27.42 12.10 26.88
C LEU A 14 -27.52 13.62 26.72
N THR A 15 -28.10 14.28 27.71
CA THR A 15 -28.18 15.75 27.77
C THR A 15 -27.26 16.19 28.90
N LEU A 16 -26.29 17.04 28.58
CA LEU A 16 -25.41 17.69 29.56
C LEU A 16 -25.92 19.11 29.76
N GLU A 17 -26.31 19.43 30.99
CA GLU A 17 -27.04 20.65 31.32
C GLU A 17 -26.12 21.75 31.87
N SER A 18 -24.96 21.38 32.42
CA SER A 18 -23.97 22.32 32.95
C SER A 18 -22.66 22.36 32.14
N GLU A 19 -21.95 23.50 32.18
CA GLU A 19 -20.62 23.62 31.57
C GLU A 19 -19.59 22.68 32.21
N GLU A 20 -19.76 22.39 33.51
CA GLU A 20 -18.94 21.43 34.26
C GLU A 20 -19.14 20.00 33.75
N GLU A 21 -20.39 19.59 33.52
CA GLU A 21 -20.72 18.28 32.92
C GLU A 21 -20.15 18.13 31.51
N VAL A 22 -20.20 19.20 30.70
CA VAL A 22 -19.58 19.20 29.35
C VAL A 22 -18.06 19.07 29.45
N ALA A 23 -17.41 19.75 30.39
CA ALA A 23 -15.97 19.66 30.60
C ALA A 23 -15.53 18.27 31.07
N GLU A 24 -16.27 17.65 31.99
CA GLU A 24 -16.00 16.28 32.45
C GLU A 24 -16.20 15.25 31.33
N PHE A 25 -17.29 15.39 30.55
CA PHE A 25 -17.54 14.51 29.41
C PHE A 25 -16.40 14.58 28.39
N ASN A 26 -15.90 15.78 28.06
CA ASN A 26 -14.77 15.94 27.16
C ASN A 26 -13.50 15.26 27.68
N LYS A 27 -13.22 15.37 29.00
CA LYS A 27 -12.09 14.63 29.62
C LYS A 27 -12.23 13.12 29.47
N LEU A 28 -13.44 12.58 29.62
CA LEU A 28 -13.71 11.14 29.43
C LEU A 28 -13.55 10.72 27.96
N VAL A 29 -14.00 11.55 27.02
CA VAL A 29 -13.81 11.32 25.58
C VAL A 29 -12.34 11.30 25.22
N ASP A 30 -11.55 12.24 25.73
CA ASP A 30 -10.12 12.32 25.45
C ASP A 30 -9.33 11.18 26.12
N LEU A 31 -9.74 10.77 27.33
CA LEU A 31 -9.21 9.56 27.96
C LEU A 31 -9.51 8.32 27.12
N ALA A 32 -10.75 8.17 26.60
CA ALA A 32 -11.13 7.04 25.76
C ALA A 32 -10.32 7.00 24.46
N LYS A 33 -10.10 8.15 23.82
CA LYS A 33 -9.19 8.26 22.65
C LYS A 33 -7.77 7.84 23.02
N SER A 34 -7.21 8.39 24.09
CA SER A 34 -5.85 8.05 24.55
C SER A 34 -5.69 6.56 24.84
N LEU A 35 -6.70 5.92 25.45
CA LEU A 35 -6.68 4.48 25.71
C LEU A 35 -6.71 3.67 24.42
N LYS A 36 -7.50 4.10 23.43
CA LYS A 36 -7.54 3.47 22.10
C LYS A 36 -6.21 3.63 21.36
N ASP A 37 -5.63 4.82 21.39
CA ASP A 37 -4.33 5.09 20.77
C ASP A 37 -3.23 4.23 21.41
N LYS A 38 -3.24 4.07 22.74
CA LYS A 38 -2.33 3.16 23.45
C LYS A 38 -2.51 1.69 23.02
N GLN A 39 -3.75 1.24 22.81
CA GLN A 39 -4.02 -0.11 22.30
C GLN A 39 -3.45 -0.27 20.89
N HIS A 40 -3.66 0.73 20.04
CA HIS A 40 -3.12 0.76 18.68
C HIS A 40 -1.59 0.72 18.66
N THR A 41 -0.93 1.57 19.44
CA THR A 41 0.54 1.60 19.54
C THR A 41 1.12 0.27 20.03
N ARG A 42 0.43 -0.42 20.95
CA ARG A 42 0.87 -1.76 21.39
C ARG A 42 0.77 -2.78 20.26
N ALA A 43 -0.31 -2.76 19.48
CA ALA A 43 -0.44 -3.61 18.30
C ALA A 43 0.62 -3.30 17.22
N GLU A 44 0.94 -2.02 17.00
CA GLU A 44 1.97 -1.58 16.04
C GLU A 44 3.36 -2.13 16.38
N LYS A 45 3.71 -2.20 17.67
CA LYS A 45 4.99 -2.77 18.11
C LYS A 45 5.16 -4.24 17.72
N VAL A 46 4.12 -5.05 17.93
CA VAL A 46 4.11 -6.47 17.54
C VAL A 46 4.11 -6.61 16.03
N PHE A 47 3.30 -5.79 15.34
CA PHE A 47 3.22 -5.78 13.89
C PHE A 47 4.56 -5.45 13.23
N LYS A 48 5.33 -4.51 13.78
CA LYS A 48 6.63 -4.15 13.23
C LYS A 48 7.60 -5.33 13.22
N ILE A 49 7.77 -6.03 14.35
CA ILE A 49 8.69 -7.19 14.45
C ILE A 49 8.20 -8.36 13.59
N PHE A 50 6.88 -8.54 13.48
CA PHE A 50 6.28 -9.55 12.62
C PHE A 50 6.61 -9.34 11.14
N ILE A 51 6.66 -8.08 10.68
CA ILE A 51 7.00 -7.76 9.28
C ILE A 51 8.52 -7.70 9.07
N ASP A 52 9.26 -7.11 10.01
CA ASP A 52 10.70 -6.87 9.89
C ASP A 52 11.50 -8.17 10.03
N GLY A 53 11.10 -9.08 10.92
CA GLY A 53 11.80 -10.36 11.11
C GLY A 53 11.44 -11.45 10.09
N ASN A 54 10.80 -11.07 8.99
CA ASN A 54 10.73 -11.88 7.79
C ASN A 54 12.03 -11.74 6.95
N GLU A 55 13.15 -11.41 7.58
CA GLU A 55 14.47 -11.41 6.95
C GLU A 55 14.75 -12.82 6.42
N VAL A 56 15.04 -12.88 5.13
CA VAL A 56 15.29 -14.11 4.38
C VAL A 56 16.47 -14.80 5.04
N VAL A 57 16.24 -15.97 5.64
CA VAL A 57 17.33 -16.86 6.01
C VAL A 57 18.11 -17.14 4.71
N ASP A 58 19.33 -16.63 4.61
CA ASP A 58 20.19 -16.93 3.48
C ASP A 58 20.56 -18.41 3.58
N PHE A 59 20.15 -19.21 2.59
CA PHE A 59 20.41 -20.66 2.60
C PHE A 59 21.92 -20.97 2.49
N ASP A 60 22.73 -19.96 2.16
CA ASP A 60 24.18 -20.02 2.05
C ASP A 60 24.92 -19.64 3.35
N ASP A 61 24.22 -19.16 4.39
CA ASP A 61 24.82 -18.93 5.71
C ASP A 61 25.13 -20.27 6.41
N GLU A 62 26.23 -20.32 7.17
CA GLU A 62 26.54 -21.48 8.02
C GLU A 62 25.31 -21.81 8.88
N ASN A 63 24.86 -23.08 8.81
CA ASN A 63 23.62 -23.57 9.44
C ASN A 63 23.44 -23.13 10.90
N ASP A 64 24.54 -22.98 11.64
CA ASP A 64 24.54 -22.50 13.02
C ASP A 64 24.12 -21.02 13.12
N SER A 65 24.56 -20.14 12.21
CA SER A 65 24.23 -18.71 12.17
C SER A 65 22.75 -18.47 11.86
N ALA A 66 22.22 -19.16 10.85
CA ALA A 66 20.80 -19.12 10.50
C ALA A 66 19.90 -19.57 11.67
N SER A 67 20.30 -20.65 12.37
CA SER A 67 19.55 -21.18 13.51
C SER A 67 19.55 -20.21 14.71
N ILE A 68 20.67 -19.53 14.98
CA ILE A 68 20.79 -18.55 16.06
C ILE A 68 19.89 -17.35 15.78
N SER A 69 19.91 -16.82 14.55
CA SER A 69 19.07 -15.69 14.14
C SER A 69 17.57 -16.03 14.23
N ALA A 70 17.17 -17.21 13.77
CA ALA A 70 15.78 -17.66 13.87
C ALA A 70 15.31 -17.79 15.33
N ASN A 71 16.14 -18.37 16.20
CA ASN A 71 15.82 -18.50 17.63
C ASN A 71 15.75 -17.14 18.32
N LEU A 72 16.64 -16.21 18.00
CA LEU A 72 16.62 -14.86 18.55
C LEU A 72 15.32 -14.14 18.18
N TRP A 73 14.92 -14.22 16.91
CA TRP A 73 13.66 -13.63 16.45
C TRP A 73 12.44 -14.27 17.12
N CYS A 74 12.37 -15.60 17.21
CA CYS A 74 11.27 -16.29 17.88
C CYS A 74 11.12 -15.82 19.34
N ASN A 75 12.24 -15.75 20.07
CA ASN A 75 12.25 -15.29 21.46
C ASN A 75 11.81 -13.82 21.59
N GLU A 76 12.26 -12.96 20.68
CA GLU A 76 11.87 -11.55 20.66
C GLU A 76 10.37 -11.39 20.32
N MET A 77 9.88 -12.14 19.33
CA MET A 77 8.48 -12.14 18.93
C MET A 77 7.57 -12.63 20.06
N ASP A 78 7.94 -13.74 20.72
CA ASP A 78 7.22 -14.26 21.88
C ASP A 78 7.18 -13.26 23.03
N ALA A 79 8.32 -12.60 23.32
CA ALA A 79 8.36 -11.54 24.33
C ALA A 79 7.41 -10.39 23.99
N MET A 80 7.35 -10.00 22.73
CA MET A 80 6.54 -8.87 22.27
C MET A 80 5.04 -9.18 22.22
N ILE A 81 4.68 -10.40 21.80
CA ILE A 81 3.32 -10.91 21.92
C ILE A 81 2.90 -10.87 23.38
N ASN A 82 3.70 -11.44 24.28
CA ASN A 82 3.37 -11.53 25.70
C ASN A 82 3.24 -10.15 26.37
N GLN A 83 4.06 -9.16 25.96
CA GLN A 83 4.04 -7.83 26.57
C GLN A 83 2.98 -6.89 25.98
N HIS A 84 2.62 -7.07 24.70
CA HIS A 84 1.89 -6.03 23.95
C HIS A 84 0.60 -6.51 23.27
N LEU A 85 0.41 -7.82 23.13
CA LEU A 85 -0.79 -8.39 22.52
C LEU A 85 -1.74 -8.93 23.60
N ASP A 86 -2.89 -8.27 23.77
CA ASP A 86 -3.97 -8.72 24.64
C ASP A 86 -5.32 -8.68 23.93
N HIS A 87 -6.38 -9.16 24.60
CA HIS A 87 -7.73 -9.20 24.05
C HIS A 87 -8.26 -7.86 23.51
N ARG A 88 -7.69 -6.71 23.91
CA ARG A 88 -8.06 -5.39 23.41
C ARG A 88 -7.22 -4.97 22.20
N SER A 89 -5.93 -5.28 22.19
CA SER A 89 -5.03 -4.91 21.07
C SER A 89 -5.03 -5.92 19.91
N ILE A 90 -5.51 -7.15 20.09
CA ILE A 90 -5.58 -8.18 19.02
C ILE A 90 -6.37 -7.69 17.81
N SER A 91 -7.50 -7.00 18.02
CA SER A 91 -8.32 -6.51 16.91
C SER A 91 -7.56 -5.51 16.05
N ASP A 92 -6.79 -4.62 16.68
CA ASP A 92 -5.98 -3.62 15.96
C ASP A 92 -4.82 -4.27 15.23
N PHE A 93 -4.19 -5.28 15.84
CA PHE A 93 -3.11 -6.07 15.22
C PHE A 93 -3.58 -6.79 13.95
N VAL A 94 -4.72 -7.49 14.01
CA VAL A 94 -5.33 -8.13 12.83
C VAL A 94 -5.66 -7.08 11.76
N GLY A 95 -6.17 -5.91 12.19
CA GLY A 95 -6.43 -4.79 11.29
C GLY A 95 -5.17 -4.29 10.57
N LEU A 96 -4.02 -4.23 11.25
CA LEU A 96 -2.73 -3.86 10.65
C LEU A 96 -2.26 -4.90 9.62
N ILE A 97 -2.38 -6.19 9.92
CA ILE A 97 -2.03 -7.28 8.99
C ILE A 97 -2.83 -7.18 7.69
N VAL A 98 -4.16 -7.04 7.79
CA VAL A 98 -5.04 -6.94 6.61
C VAL A 98 -4.70 -5.71 5.77
N LYS A 99 -4.48 -4.55 6.41
CA LYS A 99 -4.08 -3.32 5.70
C LYS A 99 -2.77 -3.50 4.96
N ASN A 100 -1.78 -4.16 5.57
CA ASN A 100 -0.50 -4.42 4.94
C ASN A 100 -0.64 -5.36 3.73
N HIS A 101 -1.42 -6.43 3.88
CA HIS A 101 -1.69 -7.38 2.80
C HIS A 101 -2.33 -6.69 1.58
N VAL A 102 -3.33 -5.83 1.82
CA VAL A 102 -3.97 -5.06 0.74
C VAL A 102 -2.96 -4.15 0.02
N LYS A 103 -2.08 -3.46 0.77
CA LYS A 103 -1.01 -2.65 0.15
C LYS A 103 -0.07 -3.50 -0.70
N ALA A 104 0.35 -4.66 -0.21
CA ALA A 104 1.21 -5.57 -0.96
C ALA A 104 0.55 -6.06 -2.27
N LEU A 105 -0.75 -6.41 -2.22
CA LEU A 105 -1.52 -6.77 -3.42
C LEU A 105 -1.62 -5.63 -4.43
N GLN A 106 -1.85 -4.39 -3.97
CA GLN A 106 -1.90 -3.22 -4.85
C GLN A 106 -0.58 -2.99 -5.57
N VAL A 107 0.54 -3.11 -4.85
CA VAL A 107 1.90 -3.02 -5.42
C VAL A 107 2.13 -4.14 -6.43
N SER A 108 1.82 -5.39 -6.08
CA SER A 108 1.95 -6.54 -7.00
C SER A 108 1.14 -6.35 -8.28
N ASN A 109 -0.11 -5.89 -8.16
CA ASN A 109 -0.98 -5.63 -9.30
C ASN A 109 -0.44 -4.49 -10.18
N ALA A 110 0.12 -3.44 -9.57
CA ALA A 110 0.80 -2.38 -10.32
C ALA A 110 2.00 -2.93 -11.10
N TYR A 111 2.85 -3.76 -10.47
CA TYR A 111 3.96 -4.42 -11.14
C TYR A 111 3.52 -5.29 -12.32
N LYS A 112 2.43 -6.07 -12.17
CA LYS A 112 1.85 -6.87 -13.26
C LYS A 112 1.40 -6.00 -14.44
N ARG A 113 0.65 -4.92 -14.17
CA ARG A 113 0.23 -3.95 -15.20
C ARG A 113 1.42 -3.31 -15.91
N HIS A 114 2.46 -2.96 -15.16
CA HIS A 114 3.69 -2.42 -15.75
C HIS A 114 4.43 -3.47 -16.60
N ALA A 115 4.42 -4.74 -16.22
CA ALA A 115 5.00 -5.82 -17.01
C ALA A 115 4.23 -6.04 -18.33
N GLU A 116 2.89 -6.09 -18.26
CA GLU A 116 2.02 -6.17 -19.44
C GLU A 116 2.25 -4.98 -20.39
N ASN A 117 2.28 -3.76 -19.86
CA ASN A 117 2.53 -2.55 -20.66
C ASN A 117 3.93 -2.56 -21.30
N ARG A 118 4.96 -3.08 -20.62
CA ARG A 118 6.31 -3.23 -21.20
C ARG A 118 6.31 -4.23 -22.35
N SER A 119 5.62 -5.36 -22.19
CA SER A 119 5.48 -6.37 -23.26
C SER A 119 4.77 -5.78 -24.48
N MET A 120 3.60 -5.15 -24.28
CA MET A 120 2.85 -4.52 -25.36
C MET A 120 3.66 -3.42 -26.06
N LYS A 121 4.43 -2.63 -25.30
CA LYS A 121 5.29 -1.59 -25.87
C LYS A 121 6.41 -2.17 -26.74
N ALA A 122 7.02 -3.28 -26.31
CA ALA A 122 8.02 -3.98 -27.12
C ALA A 122 7.40 -4.47 -28.45
N ASP A 123 6.22 -5.08 -28.40
CA ASP A 123 5.50 -5.53 -29.60
C ASP A 123 5.17 -4.35 -30.53
N VAL A 124 4.74 -3.21 -29.98
CA VAL A 124 4.47 -1.99 -30.74
C VAL A 124 5.74 -1.46 -31.40
N PHE A 125 6.90 -1.54 -30.74
CA PHE A 125 8.17 -1.10 -31.32
C PHE A 125 8.60 -1.99 -32.49
N VAL A 126 8.49 -3.31 -32.34
CA VAL A 126 8.75 -4.27 -33.43
C VAL A 126 7.80 -4.02 -34.61
N TRP A 127 6.52 -3.77 -34.33
CA TRP A 127 5.55 -3.45 -35.36
C TRP A 127 5.86 -2.12 -36.07
N LEU A 128 6.29 -1.09 -35.32
CA LEU A 128 6.70 0.20 -35.87
C LEU A 128 7.94 0.08 -36.75
N ASP A 129 8.89 -0.79 -36.41
CA ASP A 129 10.07 -1.04 -37.25
C ASP A 129 9.70 -1.49 -38.66
N ALA A 130 8.67 -2.32 -38.79
CA ALA A 130 8.20 -2.85 -40.07
C ALA A 130 7.20 -1.93 -40.80
N ASN A 131 6.51 -1.03 -40.09
CA ASN A 131 5.36 -0.31 -40.64
C ASN A 131 5.47 1.21 -40.62
N MET A 132 6.41 1.82 -39.88
CA MET A 132 6.47 3.27 -39.72
C MET A 132 6.63 4.01 -41.06
N VAL A 133 7.39 3.43 -42.00
CA VAL A 133 7.60 3.99 -43.35
C VAL A 133 6.28 4.20 -44.12
N LYS A 134 5.22 3.45 -43.76
CA LYS A 134 3.91 3.53 -44.40
C LYS A 134 3.05 4.70 -43.89
N PHE A 135 3.44 5.36 -42.80
CA PHE A 135 2.65 6.42 -42.16
C PHE A 135 3.31 7.79 -42.35
N ARG A 136 2.51 8.75 -42.84
CA ARG A 136 2.96 10.12 -43.11
C ARG A 136 3.10 10.98 -41.85
N SER A 137 2.46 10.60 -40.75
CA SER A 137 2.49 11.31 -39.48
C SER A 137 2.52 10.33 -38.29
N MET A 138 3.01 10.82 -37.15
CA MET A 138 3.02 10.04 -35.91
C MET A 138 1.61 9.83 -35.34
N ASP A 139 0.68 10.73 -35.63
CA ASP A 139 -0.73 10.57 -35.23
C ASP A 139 -1.38 9.45 -36.02
N SER A 140 -1.12 9.35 -37.33
CA SER A 140 -1.60 8.24 -38.16
C SER A 140 -0.99 6.90 -37.75
N ALA A 141 0.29 6.88 -37.38
CA ALA A 141 0.91 5.69 -36.80
C ALA A 141 0.27 5.32 -35.44
N ALA A 142 -0.04 6.30 -34.59
CA ALA A 142 -0.70 6.07 -33.31
C ALA A 142 -2.12 5.51 -33.47
N GLU A 143 -2.90 6.00 -34.45
CA GLU A 143 -4.23 5.42 -34.78
C GLU A 143 -4.15 3.97 -35.28
N ALA A 144 -3.05 3.60 -35.95
CA ALA A 144 -2.84 2.22 -36.39
C ALA A 144 -2.40 1.32 -35.23
N ILE A 145 -1.58 1.83 -34.30
CA ILE A 145 -1.18 1.10 -33.09
C ILE A 145 -2.38 0.76 -32.21
N THR A 146 -3.34 1.68 -32.02
CA THR A 146 -4.54 1.40 -31.20
C THR A 146 -5.44 0.30 -31.79
N LYS A 147 -5.29 -0.01 -33.08
CA LYS A 147 -5.96 -1.14 -33.73
C LYS A 147 -5.18 -2.44 -33.57
N GLN A 148 -3.86 -2.36 -33.37
CA GLN A 148 -2.97 -3.50 -33.17
C GLN A 148 -2.95 -3.98 -31.72
N GLN A 149 -2.99 -3.05 -30.77
CA GLN A 149 -2.99 -3.31 -29.33
C GLN A 149 -4.12 -2.53 -28.66
N PRO A 150 -4.83 -3.10 -27.67
CA PRO A 150 -5.96 -2.45 -27.00
C PRO A 150 -5.49 -1.37 -26.00
N ILE A 151 -4.84 -0.33 -26.50
CA ILE A 151 -4.29 0.78 -25.72
C ILE A 151 -4.93 2.11 -26.14
N ALA A 152 -4.91 3.09 -25.24
CA ALA A 152 -5.41 4.42 -25.55
C ALA A 152 -4.52 5.15 -26.58
N PHE A 153 -5.12 5.99 -27.43
CA PHE A 153 -4.40 6.76 -28.45
C PHE A 153 -3.25 7.58 -27.89
N ARG A 154 -3.44 8.21 -26.72
CA ARG A 154 -2.38 8.99 -26.06
C ARG A 154 -1.14 8.15 -25.74
N THR A 155 -1.36 6.94 -25.24
CA THR A 155 -0.30 5.95 -24.95
C THR A 155 0.38 5.50 -26.23
N ALA A 156 -0.39 5.17 -27.28
CA ALA A 156 0.15 4.82 -28.59
C ALA A 156 1.03 5.95 -29.17
N ARG A 157 0.60 7.21 -29.04
CA ARG A 157 1.32 8.38 -29.54
C ARG A 157 2.61 8.66 -28.78
N GLU A 158 2.58 8.49 -27.46
CA GLU A 158 3.76 8.58 -26.59
C GLU A 158 4.78 7.51 -26.97
N TRP A 159 4.36 6.24 -27.09
CA TRP A 159 5.23 5.14 -27.47
C TRP A 159 5.83 5.33 -28.88
N ALA A 160 5.05 5.77 -29.86
CA ALA A 160 5.57 6.12 -31.18
C ALA A 160 6.60 7.27 -31.10
N GLY A 161 6.38 8.23 -30.20
CA GLY A 161 7.30 9.31 -29.85
C GLY A 161 8.64 8.79 -29.33
N GLU A 162 8.59 7.92 -28.33
CA GLU A 162 9.77 7.30 -27.73
C GLU A 162 10.53 6.42 -28.72
N TRP A 163 9.82 5.60 -29.50
CA TRP A 163 10.39 4.81 -30.58
C TRP A 163 11.21 5.68 -31.55
N LYS A 164 10.65 6.82 -31.97
CA LYS A 164 11.34 7.75 -32.87
C LYS A 164 12.57 8.35 -32.19
N LYS A 165 12.48 8.76 -30.93
CA LYS A 165 13.62 9.32 -30.17
C LYS A 165 14.78 8.33 -30.12
N LEU A 166 14.51 7.08 -29.74
CA LEU A 166 15.53 6.03 -29.64
C LEU A 166 16.29 5.82 -30.97
N ARG A 167 15.58 5.92 -32.10
CA ARG A 167 16.15 5.78 -33.44
C ARG A 167 16.78 7.06 -34.00
N SER A 168 16.41 8.23 -33.48
CA SER A 168 17.08 9.50 -33.81
C SER A 168 18.35 9.73 -32.98
N THR A 169 18.44 9.18 -31.77
CA THR A 169 19.64 9.24 -30.93
C THR A 169 20.70 8.20 -31.28
N GLY A 170 20.39 7.25 -32.18
CA GLY A 170 21.34 6.34 -32.79
C GLY A 170 21.64 6.76 -34.24
N THR A 171 22.54 7.73 -34.42
CA THR A 171 23.17 8.01 -35.72
C THR A 171 24.69 7.93 -35.50
N PRO A 172 25.47 7.16 -36.31
CA PRO A 172 26.93 7.29 -36.37
C PRO A 172 27.37 8.71 -36.74
#